data_AF-A0A7K3UMH2-F1
#
_entry.id   AF-A0A7K3UMH2-F1
#
_cell.length_a   1.000
_cell.length_b   1.000
_cell.length_c   1.000
_cell.angle_alpha   90.00
_cell.angle_beta   90.00
_cell.angle_gamma   90.00
#
_symmetry.space_group_name_H-M   'P 1'
#
loop_
_entity.id
_entity.type
_entity.pdbx_description
1 polymer ?
#
loop_
_entity_poly.entity_id
_entity_poly.type
_entity_poly.pdbx_seq_one_letter_code
_entity_poly.pdbx_strand_id
1 'polypeptide(L)'
;MPEQANSSDKFTWTYALWLLPLSAQYWLDRLVPQWDWWIAGLIILTATLVAIAGSICINLMLRRWRRVVSLLTASLLLIVLLRILAAAGITPDSVRFAWTKQEYLAEIRRTDPSGEEQRFRTFAWDDRFRDKTYSTLVYDESDEIALPNGEQSTAWQQRLQKSCSERKECVNLGPGPGEYIIVRKIGEHFYILDDSLPDAFP
;
A
#
# COMPACT_ATOMS: atom_id res chain seq x y z
N MET A 1 -51.24 10.63 30.36
CA MET A 1 -50.28 9.53 30.10
C MET A 1 -49.01 10.17 29.55
N PRO A 2 -47.83 9.98 30.15
CA PRO A 2 -46.62 10.56 29.59
C PRO A 2 -46.30 9.83 28.28
N GLU A 3 -46.10 10.60 27.21
CA GLU A 3 -45.54 10.07 25.96
C GLU A 3 -44.24 9.35 26.29
N GLN A 4 -44.18 8.05 25.97
CA GLN A 4 -42.93 7.32 25.90
C GLN A 4 -42.06 8.01 24.85
N ALA A 5 -41.19 8.91 25.29
CA ALA A 5 -40.14 9.49 24.47
C ALA A 5 -39.33 8.33 23.90
N ASN A 6 -39.60 8.02 22.64
CA ASN A 6 -39.12 6.81 21.98
C ASN A 6 -37.60 6.93 21.87
N SER A 7 -36.87 6.34 22.82
CA SER A 7 -35.41 6.46 22.99
C SER A 7 -34.59 5.78 21.88
N SER A 8 -35.17 5.61 20.69
CA SER A 8 -34.59 4.80 19.61
C SER A 8 -33.46 5.50 18.84
N ASP A 9 -33.36 6.84 18.93
CA ASP A 9 -32.29 7.61 18.27
C ASP A 9 -31.10 7.85 19.22
N LYS A 10 -30.20 6.85 19.26
CA LYS A 10 -28.94 6.88 20.01
C LYS A 10 -27.77 6.77 19.04
N PHE A 11 -26.65 7.40 19.43
CA PHE A 11 -25.36 7.22 18.76
C PHE A 11 -24.97 5.74 18.77
N THR A 12 -24.50 5.23 17.64
CA THR A 12 -24.31 3.78 17.42
C THR A 12 -22.92 3.54 16.84
N TRP A 13 -21.95 3.32 17.72
CA TRP A 13 -20.55 3.13 17.34
C TRP A 13 -20.31 1.87 16.51
N THR A 14 -21.20 0.88 16.56
CA THR A 14 -21.07 -0.38 15.82
C THR A 14 -21.07 -0.20 14.31
N TYR A 15 -21.52 0.95 13.78
CA TYR A 15 -21.36 1.30 12.37
C TYR A 15 -19.89 1.42 11.93
N ALA A 16 -18.95 1.69 12.84
CA ALA A 16 -17.53 1.64 12.54
C ALA A 16 -17.08 0.25 12.07
N LEU A 17 -17.73 -0.82 12.56
CA LEU A 17 -17.41 -2.20 12.20
C LEU A 17 -17.73 -2.49 10.73
N TRP A 18 -18.64 -1.72 10.11
CA TRP A 18 -19.02 -1.91 8.71
C TRP A 18 -17.93 -1.48 7.72
N LEU A 19 -16.93 -0.73 8.21
CA LEU A 19 -15.78 -0.31 7.43
C LEU A 19 -14.57 -1.23 7.60
N LEU A 20 -14.65 -2.19 8.55
CA LEU A 20 -13.61 -3.18 8.73
C LEU A 20 -13.38 -4.03 7.47
N PRO A 21 -14.39 -4.47 6.71
CA PRO A 21 -14.17 -5.20 5.46
C PRO A 21 -13.36 -4.40 4.44
N LEU A 22 -13.67 -3.11 4.26
CA LEU A 22 -12.94 -2.22 3.35
C LEU A 22 -11.49 -2.02 3.80
N SER A 23 -11.29 -1.84 5.11
CA SER A 23 -9.95 -1.70 5.68
C SER A 23 -9.17 -3.00 5.54
N ALA A 24 -9.76 -4.13 5.92
CA ALA A 24 -9.16 -5.45 5.83
C ALA A 24 -8.77 -5.79 4.39
N GLN A 25 -9.59 -5.44 3.41
CA GLN A 25 -9.27 -5.65 2.00
C GLN A 25 -7.99 -4.91 1.59
N TYR A 26 -7.87 -3.62 1.92
CA TYR A 26 -6.64 -2.86 1.63
C TYR A 26 -5.38 -3.50 2.24
N TRP A 27 -5.50 -4.05 3.45
CA TRP A 27 -4.42 -4.79 4.10
C TRP A 27 -4.14 -6.14 3.44
N LEU A 28 -5.18 -6.91 3.10
CA LEU A 28 -5.07 -8.23 2.46
C LEU A 28 -4.42 -8.14 1.08
N ASP A 29 -4.85 -7.18 0.26
CA ASP A 29 -4.30 -6.94 -1.08
C ASP A 29 -2.78 -6.72 -1.04
N ARG A 30 -2.31 -6.03 0.00
CA ARG A 30 -0.88 -5.70 0.17
C ARG A 30 -0.07 -6.81 0.82
N LEU A 31 -0.66 -7.56 1.75
CA LEU A 31 0.01 -8.66 2.46
C LEU A 31 0.09 -9.94 1.62
N VAL A 32 -0.89 -10.19 0.75
CA VAL A 32 -0.97 -11.40 -0.08
C VAL A 32 -1.20 -10.99 -1.55
N PRO A 33 -0.22 -10.33 -2.20
CA PRO A 33 -0.39 -9.76 -3.55
C PRO A 33 -0.57 -10.83 -4.64
N GLN A 34 -0.16 -12.07 -4.37
CA GLN A 34 -0.21 -13.19 -5.32
C GLN A 34 -1.64 -13.68 -5.63
N TRP A 35 -2.65 -13.19 -4.91
CA TRP A 35 -4.05 -13.52 -5.14
C TRP A 35 -4.74 -12.39 -5.91
N ASP A 36 -5.60 -12.76 -6.87
CA ASP A 36 -6.44 -11.80 -7.56
C ASP A 36 -7.61 -11.37 -6.66
N TRP A 37 -7.35 -10.38 -5.82
CA TRP A 37 -8.34 -9.81 -4.91
C TRP A 37 -9.35 -8.89 -5.60
N TRP A 38 -9.20 -8.64 -6.91
CA TRP A 38 -10.03 -7.65 -7.61
C TRP A 38 -11.53 -7.95 -7.50
N ILE A 39 -11.92 -9.19 -7.79
CA ILE A 39 -13.33 -9.60 -7.78
C ILE A 39 -13.87 -9.61 -6.34
N ALA A 40 -13.14 -10.21 -5.41
CA ALA A 40 -13.53 -10.24 -4.00
C ALA A 40 -13.69 -8.82 -3.45
N GLY A 41 -12.79 -7.93 -3.86
CA GLY A 41 -12.78 -6.55 -3.48
C GLY A 41 -13.94 -5.74 -4.01
N LEU A 42 -14.29 -5.92 -5.29
CA LEU A 42 -15.48 -5.30 -5.88
C LEU A 42 -16.77 -5.76 -5.18
N ILE A 43 -16.86 -7.04 -4.83
CA ILE A 43 -18.02 -7.59 -4.10
C ILE A 43 -18.12 -6.96 -2.72
N ILE A 44 -17.02 -6.93 -1.95
CA ILE A 44 -16.97 -6.35 -0.60
C ILE A 44 -17.32 -4.86 -0.64
N LEU A 45 -16.74 -4.11 -1.58
CA LEU A 45 -17.01 -2.69 -1.77
C LEU A 45 -18.49 -2.44 -2.08
N THR A 46 -19.03 -3.16 -3.07
CA THR A 46 -20.43 -3.00 -3.49
C THR A 46 -21.39 -3.34 -2.35
N ALA A 47 -21.18 -4.47 -1.67
CA ALA A 47 -22.01 -4.88 -0.54
C ALA A 47 -21.97 -3.83 0.60
N THR A 48 -20.80 -3.29 0.90
CA THR A 48 -20.62 -2.27 1.94
C THR A 48 -21.31 -0.96 1.57
N LEU A 49 -21.19 -0.51 0.31
CA LEU A 49 -21.86 0.70 -0.18
C LEU A 49 -23.39 0.56 -0.13
N VAL A 50 -23.91 -0.58 -0.57
CA VAL A 50 -25.36 -0.87 -0.51
C VAL A 50 -25.84 -0.86 0.94
N ALA A 51 -25.10 -1.48 1.87
CA ALA A 51 -25.45 -1.48 3.29
C ALA A 51 -25.45 -0.05 3.86
N ILE A 52 -24.41 0.74 3.61
CA ILE A 52 -24.30 2.13 4.09
C ILE A 52 -25.43 2.99 3.51
N ALA A 53 -25.65 2.96 2.19
CA ALA A 53 -26.69 3.74 1.53
C ALA A 53 -28.08 3.36 2.04
N GLY A 54 -28.37 2.05 2.14
CA GLY A 54 -29.63 1.56 2.70
C GLY A 54 -29.84 2.02 4.15
N SER A 55 -28.79 1.95 4.98
CA SER A 55 -28.83 2.41 6.37
C SER A 55 -29.08 3.92 6.48
N ILE A 56 -28.43 4.74 5.64
CA ILE A 56 -28.67 6.18 5.59
C ILE A 56 -30.11 6.47 5.19
N CYS A 57 -30.60 5.88 4.10
CA CYS A 57 -31.97 6.07 3.61
C CYS A 57 -33.01 5.69 4.68
N ILE A 58 -32.88 4.51 5.30
CA ILE A 58 -33.81 4.04 6.33
C ILE A 58 -33.76 4.97 7.56
N ASN A 59 -32.58 5.37 8.03
CA ASN A 59 -32.47 6.24 9.20
C ASN A 59 -32.97 7.66 8.92
N LEU A 60 -32.78 8.20 7.71
CA LEU A 60 -33.36 9.48 7.29
C LEU A 60 -34.89 9.42 7.22
N MET A 61 -35.46 8.35 6.62
CA MET A 61 -36.91 8.12 6.59
C MET A 61 -37.50 8.05 8.00
N LEU A 62 -36.79 7.40 8.93
CA LEU A 62 -37.18 7.29 10.34
C LEU A 62 -36.81 8.53 11.17
N ARG A 63 -36.28 9.60 10.56
CA ARG A 63 -35.81 10.84 11.21
C ARG A 63 -34.81 10.60 12.37
N ARG A 64 -34.02 9.54 12.27
CA ARG A 64 -32.99 9.15 13.24
C ARG A 64 -31.66 9.83 12.93
N TRP A 65 -31.64 11.14 13.08
CA TRP A 65 -30.51 11.98 12.70
C TRP A 65 -29.22 11.64 13.46
N ARG A 66 -29.30 11.22 14.73
CA ARG A 66 -28.11 10.86 15.51
C ARG A 66 -27.41 9.62 14.96
N ARG A 67 -28.15 8.68 14.38
CA ARG A 67 -27.55 7.50 13.70
C ARG A 67 -26.88 7.87 12.38
N VAL A 68 -27.44 8.79 11.63
CA VAL A 68 -26.80 9.31 10.40
C VAL A 68 -25.50 10.01 10.73
N VAL A 69 -25.49 10.88 11.76
CA VAL A 69 -24.27 11.51 12.27
C VAL A 69 -23.28 10.46 12.76
N SER A 70 -23.74 9.40 13.45
CA SER A 70 -22.90 8.30 13.89
C SER A 70 -22.20 7.56 12.74
N LEU A 71 -22.90 7.32 11.63
CA LEU A 71 -22.32 6.72 10.42
C LEU A 71 -21.20 7.59 9.84
N LEU A 72 -21.43 8.90 9.71
CA LEU A 72 -20.45 9.81 9.14
C LEU A 72 -19.23 10.00 10.05
N THR A 73 -19.46 10.20 11.35
CA THR A 73 -18.40 10.38 12.35
C THR A 73 -17.55 9.11 12.52
N ALA A 74 -18.14 7.92 12.50
CA ALA A 74 -17.40 6.66 12.54
C ALA A 74 -16.45 6.50 11.35
N SER A 75 -16.91 6.81 10.13
CA SER A 75 -16.08 6.80 8.92
C SER A 75 -14.93 7.78 9.01
N LEU A 76 -15.20 9.00 9.46
CA LEU A 76 -14.17 10.02 9.63
C LEU A 76 -13.12 9.60 10.66
N LEU A 77 -13.54 9.09 11.82
CA LEU A 77 -12.63 8.64 12.88
C LEU A 77 -11.74 7.48 12.41
N LEU A 78 -12.28 6.53 11.65
CA LEU A 78 -11.48 5.43 11.11
C LEU A 78 -10.43 5.95 10.11
N ILE A 79 -10.80 6.86 9.21
CA ILE A 79 -9.86 7.47 8.26
C ILE A 79 -8.75 8.20 9.02
N VAL A 80 -9.11 8.98 10.04
CA VAL A 80 -8.14 9.70 10.88
C VAL A 80 -7.20 8.71 11.59
N LEU A 81 -7.73 7.62 12.15
CA LEU A 81 -6.92 6.57 12.78
C LEU A 81 -5.93 5.95 11.78
N LEU A 82 -6.39 5.59 10.59
CA LEU A 82 -5.54 5.03 9.53
C LEU A 82 -4.45 6.02 9.09
N ARG A 83 -4.76 7.32 9.01
CA ARG A 83 -3.78 8.37 8.71
C ARG A 83 -2.75 8.52 9.83
N ILE A 84 -3.15 8.44 11.10
CA ILE A 84 -2.23 8.48 12.25
C ILE A 84 -1.29 7.27 12.21
N LEU A 85 -1.82 6.07 11.96
CA LEU A 85 -1.01 4.85 11.81
C LEU A 85 -0.01 4.98 10.67
N ALA A 86 -0.46 5.46 9.50
CA ALA A 86 0.42 5.69 8.36
C ALA A 86 1.50 6.73 8.65
N ALA A 87 1.17 7.82 9.35
CA ALA A 87 2.12 8.84 9.79
C ALA A 87 3.14 8.30 10.82
N ALA A 88 2.75 7.30 11.62
CA ALA A 88 3.65 6.56 12.50
C ALA A 88 4.48 5.50 11.76
N GLY A 89 4.41 5.42 10.42
CA GLY A 89 5.13 4.45 9.61
C GLY A 89 4.49 3.06 9.60
N ILE A 90 3.30 2.88 10.17
CA ILE A 90 2.55 1.62 10.16
C ILE A 90 1.70 1.61 8.89
N THR A 91 2.26 1.03 7.84
CA THR A 91 1.64 0.88 6.52
C THR A 91 1.65 -0.60 6.15
N PRO A 92 0.78 -1.06 5.23
CA PRO A 92 0.84 -2.44 4.79
C PRO A 92 2.20 -2.83 4.19
N ASP A 93 2.85 -1.90 3.47
CA ASP A 93 4.18 -2.13 2.92
C ASP A 93 5.21 -2.35 4.04
N SER A 94 5.24 -1.48 5.06
CA SER A 94 6.20 -1.60 6.17
C SER A 94 5.98 -2.84 7.01
N VAL A 95 4.72 -3.24 7.21
CA VAL A 95 4.37 -4.50 7.92
C VAL A 95 4.77 -5.72 7.09
N ARG A 96 4.46 -5.74 5.79
CA ARG A 96 4.88 -6.81 4.88
C ARG A 96 6.40 -6.93 4.87
N PHE A 97 7.10 -5.80 4.72
CA PHE A 97 8.56 -5.76 4.73
C PHE A 97 9.12 -6.28 6.05
N ALA A 98 8.59 -5.87 7.19
CA ALA A 98 9.03 -6.36 8.49
C ALA A 98 8.88 -7.89 8.62
N TRP A 99 7.83 -8.46 8.04
CA TRP A 99 7.60 -9.91 8.01
C TRP A 99 8.60 -10.64 7.10
N THR A 100 8.84 -10.13 5.88
CA THR A 100 9.64 -10.82 4.86
C THR A 100 11.12 -10.40 4.81
N LYS A 101 11.53 -9.40 5.61
CA LYS A 101 12.91 -8.86 5.64
C LYS A 101 13.97 -9.95 5.74
N GLN A 102 13.76 -10.94 6.60
CA GLN A 102 14.75 -12.00 6.84
C GLN A 102 14.95 -12.89 5.61
N GLU A 103 13.90 -13.11 4.82
CA GLU A 103 13.97 -13.89 3.58
C GLU A 103 14.79 -13.14 2.52
N TYR A 104 14.55 -11.84 2.35
CA TYR A 104 15.35 -11.01 1.45
C TYR A 104 16.83 -10.96 1.86
N LEU A 105 17.11 -10.76 3.15
CA LEU A 105 18.48 -10.75 3.65
C LEU A 105 19.19 -12.11 3.47
N ALA A 106 18.47 -13.22 3.67
CA ALA A 106 19.01 -14.55 3.43
C ALA A 106 19.34 -14.76 1.94
N GLU A 107 18.47 -14.29 1.04
CA GLU A 107 18.68 -14.38 -0.40
C GLU A 107 19.87 -13.54 -0.87
N ILE A 108 19.98 -12.29 -0.41
CA ILE A 108 21.13 -11.41 -0.68
C ILE A 108 22.44 -12.08 -0.28
N ARG A 109 22.49 -12.70 0.90
CA ARG A 109 23.70 -13.39 1.39
C ARG A 109 24.06 -14.63 0.57
N ARG A 110 23.07 -15.35 0.04
CA ARG A 110 23.30 -16.54 -0.78
C ARG A 110 23.88 -16.19 -2.14
N THR A 111 23.42 -15.11 -2.76
CA THR A 111 23.79 -14.78 -4.14
C THR A 111 25.07 -13.94 -4.24
N ASP A 112 25.37 -13.10 -3.24
CA ASP A 112 26.61 -12.31 -3.20
C ASP A 112 27.48 -12.64 -1.97
N PRO A 113 28.11 -13.83 -1.95
CA PRO A 113 28.87 -14.31 -0.80
C PRO A 113 30.22 -13.59 -0.61
N SER A 114 30.82 -13.02 -1.67
CA SER A 114 32.19 -12.49 -1.61
C SER A 114 32.31 -11.20 -0.79
N GLY A 115 31.26 -10.39 -0.69
CA GLY A 115 31.26 -9.15 0.12
C GLY A 115 32.31 -8.11 -0.29
N GLU A 116 33.00 -8.30 -1.41
CA GLU A 116 34.06 -7.42 -1.90
C GLU A 116 33.50 -6.16 -2.59
N GLU A 117 32.27 -6.22 -3.12
CA GLU A 117 31.57 -5.10 -3.73
C GLU A 117 30.28 -4.77 -2.94
N GLN A 118 29.87 -3.49 -2.94
CA GLN A 118 28.57 -3.06 -2.41
C GLN A 118 27.44 -3.79 -3.13
N ARG A 119 26.55 -4.43 -2.36
CA ARG A 119 25.51 -5.30 -2.91
C ARG A 119 24.32 -4.52 -3.45
N PHE A 120 23.82 -4.98 -4.59
CA PHE A 120 22.64 -4.44 -5.26
C PHE A 120 21.72 -5.59 -5.71
N ARG A 121 20.44 -5.57 -5.35
CA ARG A 121 19.45 -6.61 -5.73
C ARG A 121 18.06 -6.01 -5.90
N THR A 122 17.24 -6.65 -6.73
CA THR A 122 15.84 -6.26 -6.94
C THR A 122 14.91 -7.44 -6.70
N PHE A 123 13.75 -7.17 -6.11
CA PHE A 123 12.70 -8.15 -5.84
C PHE A 123 11.36 -7.60 -6.33
N ALA A 124 10.51 -8.49 -6.86
CA ALA A 124 9.14 -8.12 -7.19
C ALA A 124 8.39 -7.71 -5.91
N TRP A 125 7.85 -6.48 -5.88
CA TRP A 125 7.09 -5.97 -4.74
C TRP A 125 5.58 -5.99 -4.98
N ASP A 126 5.10 -5.52 -6.13
CA ASP A 126 3.68 -5.58 -6.50
C ASP A 126 3.46 -6.54 -7.67
N ASP A 127 2.87 -7.72 -7.41
CA ASP A 127 2.64 -8.78 -8.42
C ASP A 127 1.17 -8.81 -8.87
N ARG A 128 0.48 -7.66 -8.83
CA ARG A 128 -0.95 -7.51 -9.20
C ARG A 128 -1.22 -7.89 -10.66
N PHE A 129 -0.23 -7.81 -11.52
CA PHE A 129 -0.33 -8.22 -12.91
C PHE A 129 0.93 -8.99 -13.26
N ARG A 130 0.77 -10.28 -13.59
CA ARG A 130 1.83 -11.23 -13.98
C ARG A 130 2.85 -10.68 -15.00
N ASP A 131 2.50 -9.62 -15.72
CA ASP A 131 3.31 -9.02 -16.80
C ASP A 131 3.66 -7.53 -16.57
N LYS A 132 3.24 -6.90 -15.46
CA LYS A 132 3.61 -5.51 -15.10
C LYS A 132 3.75 -5.33 -13.58
N THR A 133 4.99 -5.28 -13.12
CA THR A 133 5.35 -4.92 -11.74
C THR A 133 5.41 -3.39 -11.63
N TYR A 134 4.43 -2.76 -11.00
CA TYR A 134 4.44 -1.29 -10.78
C TYR A 134 5.31 -0.87 -9.59
N SER A 135 5.71 -1.82 -8.76
CA SER A 135 6.58 -1.56 -7.61
C SER A 135 7.66 -2.62 -7.50
N THR A 136 8.91 -2.19 -7.43
CA THR A 136 10.08 -3.05 -7.22
C THR A 136 10.70 -2.75 -5.86
N LEU A 137 11.01 -3.79 -5.09
CA LEU A 137 11.79 -3.65 -3.86
C LEU A 137 13.26 -3.74 -4.25
N VAL A 138 14.02 -2.69 -3.97
CA VAL A 138 15.44 -2.60 -4.27
C VAL A 138 16.24 -2.64 -2.97
N TYR A 139 17.26 -3.48 -2.93
CA TYR A 139 18.30 -3.43 -1.93
C TYR A 139 19.54 -2.76 -2.55
N ASP A 140 19.97 -1.64 -1.97
CA ASP A 140 21.16 -0.91 -2.40
C ASP A 140 22.00 -0.52 -1.18
N GLU A 141 23.09 -1.24 -0.95
CA GLU A 141 23.99 -1.04 0.18
C GLU A 141 24.73 0.31 0.13
N SER A 142 24.81 0.93 -1.04
CA SER A 142 25.42 2.26 -1.21
C SER A 142 24.47 3.42 -0.92
N ASP A 143 23.17 3.15 -0.81
CA ASP A 143 22.09 4.13 -0.69
C ASP A 143 22.01 5.16 -1.85
N GLU A 144 22.76 4.97 -2.94
CA GLU A 144 22.80 5.90 -4.06
C GLU A 144 21.51 5.91 -4.89
N ILE A 145 20.67 4.88 -4.78
CA ILE A 145 19.31 4.86 -5.35
C ILE A 145 18.41 5.98 -4.78
N ALA A 146 18.70 6.47 -3.58
CA ALA A 146 17.94 7.57 -2.97
C ALA A 146 18.38 8.95 -3.49
N LEU A 147 19.49 9.03 -4.22
CA LEU A 147 19.98 10.28 -4.79
C LEU A 147 19.11 10.73 -5.97
N PRO A 148 19.03 12.04 -6.25
CA PRO A 148 18.43 12.54 -7.47
C PRO A 148 18.98 11.85 -8.72
N ASN A 149 18.14 11.66 -9.73
CA ASN A 149 18.57 11.03 -10.98
C ASN A 149 19.74 11.80 -11.61
N GLY A 150 20.82 11.09 -11.91
CA GLY A 150 22.05 11.65 -12.47
C GLY A 150 23.12 12.00 -11.44
N GLU A 151 22.82 11.94 -10.13
CA GLU A 151 23.80 12.13 -9.05
C GLU A 151 24.48 10.83 -8.60
N GLN A 152 24.07 9.68 -9.16
CA GLN A 152 24.69 8.38 -8.87
C GLN A 152 26.14 8.35 -9.39
N SER A 153 27.01 7.71 -8.63
CA SER A 153 28.40 7.51 -9.00
C SER A 153 28.54 6.60 -10.22
N THR A 154 29.65 6.76 -10.94
CA THR A 154 29.98 5.88 -12.07
C THR A 154 30.12 4.42 -11.64
N ALA A 155 30.63 4.18 -10.43
CA ALA A 155 30.73 2.84 -9.85
C ALA A 155 29.35 2.22 -9.63
N TRP A 156 28.38 2.99 -9.11
CA TRP A 156 27.01 2.52 -8.96
C TRP A 156 26.36 2.21 -10.31
N GLN A 157 26.51 3.09 -11.30
CA GLN A 157 25.97 2.89 -12.64
C GLN A 157 26.54 1.62 -13.30
N GLN A 158 27.84 1.37 -13.14
CA GLN A 158 28.49 0.14 -13.63
C GLN A 158 27.95 -1.11 -12.93
N ARG A 159 27.77 -1.08 -11.61
CA ARG A 159 27.15 -2.19 -10.86
C ARG A 159 25.73 -2.46 -11.33
N LEU A 160 24.91 -1.41 -11.49
CA LEU A 160 23.54 -1.54 -11.99
C LEU A 160 23.52 -2.15 -13.40
N GLN A 161 24.38 -1.66 -14.31
CA GLN A 161 24.47 -2.19 -15.67
C GLN A 161 24.88 -3.67 -15.68
N LYS A 162 25.85 -4.04 -14.83
CA LYS A 162 26.28 -5.43 -14.64
C LYS A 162 25.13 -6.29 -14.14
N SER A 163 24.45 -5.89 -13.05
CA SER A 163 23.29 -6.60 -12.49
C SER A 163 22.15 -6.74 -13.49
N CYS A 164 21.88 -5.71 -14.29
CA CYS A 164 20.86 -5.75 -15.34
C CYS A 164 21.23 -6.74 -16.46
N SER A 165 22.49 -6.75 -16.89
CA SER A 165 22.95 -7.64 -17.97
C SER A 165 23.09 -9.11 -17.54
N GLU A 166 23.63 -9.37 -16.35
CA GLU A 166 23.94 -10.73 -15.87
C GLU A 166 22.74 -11.37 -15.17
N ARG A 167 21.96 -10.59 -14.40
CA ARG A 167 20.91 -11.09 -13.50
C ARG A 167 19.51 -10.62 -13.88
N LYS A 168 19.37 -9.76 -14.90
CA LYS A 168 18.12 -9.10 -15.30
C LYS A 168 17.52 -8.23 -14.18
N GLU A 169 18.36 -7.77 -13.26
CA GLU A 169 17.98 -6.87 -12.16
C GLU A 169 18.22 -5.44 -12.61
N CYS A 170 17.21 -4.85 -13.26
CA CYS A 170 17.29 -3.53 -13.86
C CYS A 170 16.42 -2.54 -13.08
N VAL A 171 16.90 -1.31 -12.94
CA VAL A 171 16.15 -0.19 -12.39
C VAL A 171 16.28 0.97 -13.34
N ASN A 172 15.17 1.65 -13.63
CA ASN A 172 15.18 2.92 -14.31
C ASN A 172 14.98 4.05 -13.29
N LEU A 173 15.76 5.12 -13.35
CA LEU A 173 15.57 6.34 -12.55
C LEU A 173 15.17 7.54 -13.41
N GLY A 174 15.23 7.39 -14.74
CA GLY A 174 14.83 8.36 -15.75
C GLY A 174 13.60 7.86 -16.51
N PRO A 175 12.41 8.00 -15.93
CA PRO A 175 11.18 7.63 -16.62
C PRO A 175 11.02 8.45 -17.91
N GLY A 176 10.32 7.88 -18.89
CA GLY A 176 10.06 8.57 -20.16
C GLY A 176 9.27 9.88 -19.97
N PRO A 177 9.10 10.69 -21.03
CA PRO A 177 8.22 11.86 -20.95
C PRO A 177 6.81 11.42 -20.55
N GLY A 178 6.27 12.03 -19.49
CA GLY A 178 4.96 11.67 -18.95
C GLY A 178 4.98 10.50 -17.96
N GLU A 179 6.13 10.15 -17.38
CA GLU A 179 6.24 9.15 -16.34
C GLU A 179 7.02 9.72 -15.15
N TYR A 180 6.71 9.28 -13.92
CA TYR A 180 7.49 9.64 -12.75
C TYR A 180 7.73 8.43 -11.84
N ILE A 181 8.91 8.42 -11.22
CA ILE A 181 9.35 7.35 -10.33
C ILE A 181 9.38 7.89 -8.91
N ILE A 182 8.79 7.15 -7.99
CA ILE A 182 8.87 7.44 -6.56
C ILE A 182 9.81 6.41 -5.93
N VAL A 183 10.91 6.89 -5.35
CA VAL A 183 11.79 6.08 -4.50
C VAL A 183 11.44 6.36 -3.05
N ARG A 184 11.00 5.32 -2.33
CA ARG A 184 10.63 5.40 -0.90
C ARG A 184 11.49 4.45 -0.09
N LYS A 185 12.24 4.98 0.87
CA LYS A 185 12.98 4.16 1.84
C LYS A 185 11.99 3.42 2.77
N ILE A 186 12.15 2.11 2.90
CA ILE A 186 11.30 1.26 3.77
C ILE A 186 12.07 0.64 4.94
N GLY A 187 13.40 0.52 4.81
CA GLY A 187 14.30 0.03 5.84
C GLY A 187 15.73 0.42 5.52
N GLU A 188 16.69 -0.07 6.32
CA GLU A 188 18.15 0.17 6.22
C GLU A 188 18.64 0.55 4.81
N HIS A 189 18.83 -0.44 3.94
CA HIS A 189 19.25 -0.29 2.55
C HIS A 189 18.14 -0.71 1.56
N PHE A 190 16.89 -0.73 2.04
CA PHE A 190 15.74 -1.18 1.26
C PHE A 190 14.87 -0.01 0.83
N TYR A 191 14.55 0.00 -0.45
CA TYR A 191 13.79 1.03 -1.12
C TYR A 191 12.66 0.40 -1.94
N ILE A 192 11.48 1.00 -1.92
CA ILE A 192 10.42 0.70 -2.88
C ILE A 192 10.53 1.72 -4.00
N LEU A 193 10.66 1.21 -5.21
CA LEU A 193 10.63 1.98 -6.44
C LEU A 193 9.27 1.76 -7.10
N ASP A 194 8.43 2.80 -7.06
CA ASP A 194 7.10 2.80 -7.67
C ASP A 194 7.19 3.50 -9.04
N ASP A 195 6.95 2.75 -10.12
CA ASP A 195 6.82 3.27 -11.47
C ASP A 195 5.36 3.67 -11.71
N SER A 196 5.10 4.97 -11.71
CA SER A 196 3.77 5.50 -11.97
C SER A 196 3.61 5.91 -13.42
N LEU A 197 2.53 5.45 -14.06
CA LEU A 197 2.09 5.90 -15.38
C LEU A 197 0.98 6.94 -15.19
N PRO A 198 1.28 8.26 -15.13
CA PRO A 198 0.24 9.27 -15.03
C PRO A 198 -0.67 9.31 -16.28
N ASP A 199 -0.23 8.78 -17.43
CA ASP A 199 -0.99 8.76 -18.70
C ASP A 199 -1.67 7.40 -19.00
N ALA A 200 -1.72 6.45 -18.06
CA ALA A 200 -2.32 5.13 -18.32
C ALA A 200 -3.86 5.10 -18.37
N PHE A 201 -4.52 6.23 -18.13
CA PHE A 201 -5.98 6.36 -18.27
C PHE A 201 -6.30 7.53 -19.22
N PRO A 202 -6.99 7.27 -20.35
CA PRO A 202 -7.42 8.31 -21.29
C PRO A 202 -8.46 9.26 -20.68
#